data_AF-A0A2T6DFC2-F1
#
_entry.id   AF-A0A2T6DFC2-F1
#
_cell.length_a   1.000
_cell.length_b   1.000
_cell.length_c   1.000
_cell.angle_alpha   90.00
_cell.angle_beta   90.00
_cell.angle_gamma   90.00
#
_symmetry.space_group_name_H-M   'P 1'
#
loop_
_entity.id
_entity.type
_entity.pdbx_description
1 polymer ?
#
loop_
_entity_poly.entity_id
_entity_poly.type
_entity_poly.pdbx_seq_one_letter_code
_entity_poly.pdbx_strand_id
1 'polypeptide(L)'
;MRYALPPLGIAVTTLLLCSCVGPTGTPPDTRKVYTAADARPDFSDRRTALVPDAIPPGVHVRYAKTDQVIRCARRLAESLVDDELDIYADTVLVQPGAWRVVQGLRPIGDAESRELKLLTPGVSLEEMTESALIGRVLRSEADKTALAQSIESLLREAGPYQVRTLTAAEMTKWWQYTGAEIAEPVFVVASHSGTYAFVFAFDADDRIHVVDELRALPDLD
;
A
#
# COMPACT_ATOMS: atom_id res chain seq x y z
N MET A 1 -32.49 33.80 12.15
CA MET A 1 -32.46 32.39 11.71
C MET A 1 -31.05 31.89 11.95
N ARG A 2 -30.84 31.03 12.96
CA ARG A 2 -29.51 30.51 13.33
C ARG A 2 -29.31 29.19 12.59
N TYR A 3 -28.34 29.11 11.69
CA TYR A 3 -27.90 27.84 11.12
C TYR A 3 -26.88 27.21 12.06
N ALA A 4 -27.26 26.08 12.64
CA ALA A 4 -26.34 25.21 13.35
C ALA A 4 -25.50 24.45 12.31
N LEU A 5 -24.17 24.60 12.38
CA LEU A 5 -23.24 23.75 11.64
C LEU A 5 -23.21 22.36 12.32
N PRO A 6 -23.20 21.26 11.55
CA PRO A 6 -22.96 19.94 12.12
C PRO A 6 -21.49 19.79 12.55
N PRO A 7 -21.20 19.00 13.60
CA PRO A 7 -19.82 18.71 13.98
C PRO A 7 -19.22 17.73 12.97
N LEU A 8 -18.37 18.22 12.07
CA LEU A 8 -17.50 17.39 11.25
C LEU A 8 -16.36 16.88 12.13
N GLY A 9 -16.55 15.68 12.69
CA GLY A 9 -15.48 14.87 13.25
C GLY A 9 -14.60 14.33 12.13
N ILE A 10 -13.66 15.14 11.64
CA ILE A 10 -12.59 14.67 10.76
C ILE A 10 -11.57 13.96 11.65
N ALA A 11 -11.64 12.64 11.69
CA ALA A 11 -10.59 11.82 12.28
C ALA A 11 -9.41 11.76 11.29
N VAL A 12 -8.47 12.69 11.43
CA VAL A 12 -7.13 12.56 10.84
C VAL A 12 -6.37 11.55 11.71
N THR A 13 -6.46 10.27 11.37
CA THR A 13 -5.75 9.21 12.09
C THR A 13 -4.38 9.01 11.46
N THR A 14 -3.39 9.75 11.95
CA THR A 14 -1.97 9.44 11.75
C THR A 14 -1.60 8.26 12.64
N LEU A 15 -1.48 7.06 12.09
CA LEU A 15 -1.04 5.86 12.81
C LEU A 15 0.49 5.74 12.71
N LEU A 16 1.17 6.09 13.81
CA LEU A 16 2.60 5.89 14.03
C LEU A 16 2.77 4.75 15.03
N LEU A 17 3.49 3.68 14.67
CA LEU A 17 3.80 2.57 15.59
C LEU A 17 5.30 2.20 15.57
N CYS A 18 5.91 2.34 16.75
CA CYS A 18 7.30 1.99 17.11
C CYS A 18 7.36 0.64 17.86
N SER A 19 8.48 -0.10 17.75
CA SER A 19 9.06 -0.97 18.80
C SER A 19 10.44 -1.60 18.42
N CYS A 20 11.07 -2.37 19.31
CA CYS A 20 12.48 -2.27 19.73
C CYS A 20 13.48 -3.45 19.46
N VAL A 21 14.77 -3.16 19.16
CA VAL A 21 16.14 -3.79 19.43
C VAL A 21 16.19 -5.29 19.86
N GLY A 22 17.09 -6.22 19.46
CA GLY A 22 18.39 -6.39 18.72
C GLY A 22 18.72 -7.94 18.74
N PRO A 23 19.94 -8.51 18.55
CA PRO A 23 21.21 -8.06 17.94
C PRO A 23 21.82 -9.00 16.85
N THR A 24 22.92 -8.50 16.25
CA THR A 24 24.01 -9.06 15.40
C THR A 24 23.77 -9.54 13.96
N GLY A 25 24.49 -8.86 13.05
CA GLY A 25 24.29 -8.82 11.59
C GLY A 25 23.40 -7.63 11.27
N THR A 26 23.89 -6.39 11.47
CA THR A 26 23.04 -5.19 11.65
C THR A 26 21.97 -5.11 10.56
N PRO A 27 20.74 -5.59 10.84
CA PRO A 27 19.64 -5.42 9.91
C PRO A 27 19.40 -3.92 9.82
N PRO A 28 18.72 -3.41 8.79
CA PRO A 28 18.26 -2.03 8.82
C PRO A 28 17.62 -1.77 10.20
N ASP A 29 18.10 -0.74 10.91
CA ASP A 29 17.48 -0.33 12.15
C ASP A 29 16.02 -0.06 11.84
N THR A 30 15.14 -0.96 12.28
CA THR A 30 13.71 -0.94 11.95
C THR A 30 13.00 0.27 12.55
N ARG A 31 13.72 1.15 13.27
CA ARG A 31 13.23 2.45 13.72
C ARG A 31 13.80 3.63 12.94
N LYS A 32 14.87 3.44 12.17
CA LYS A 32 15.45 4.50 11.36
C LYS A 32 14.61 4.69 10.10
N VAL A 33 14.24 5.94 9.85
CA VAL A 33 13.71 6.40 8.57
C VAL A 33 14.88 6.81 7.69
N TYR A 34 14.93 6.29 6.48
CA TYR A 34 15.96 6.54 5.48
C TYR A 34 15.45 7.51 4.43
N THR A 35 16.35 8.35 3.96
CA THR A 35 16.14 9.36 2.92
C THR A 35 17.17 9.18 1.80
N ALA A 36 17.06 9.94 0.71
CA ALA A 36 18.03 9.93 -0.38
C ALA A 36 19.47 10.29 0.05
N ALA A 37 19.65 10.98 1.19
CA ALA A 37 20.96 11.36 1.70
C ALA A 37 21.64 10.28 2.56
N ASP A 38 20.89 9.24 2.97
CA ASP A 38 21.41 8.19 3.82
C ASP A 38 22.19 7.14 3.02
N ALA A 39 23.27 6.63 3.62
CA ALA A 39 23.89 5.39 3.14
C ALA A 39 22.87 4.25 3.24
N ARG A 40 22.71 3.49 2.16
CA ARG A 40 21.78 2.35 2.14
C ARG A 40 22.26 1.23 3.07
N PRO A 41 21.33 0.51 3.73
CA PRO A 41 21.66 -0.75 4.39
C PRO A 41 22.23 -1.75 3.40
N ASP A 42 22.96 -2.74 3.92
CA ASP A 42 23.36 -3.90 3.13
C ASP A 42 22.14 -4.82 2.90
N PHE A 43 21.87 -5.12 1.63
CA PHE A 43 20.79 -5.99 1.20
C PHE A 43 21.30 -7.23 0.45
N SER A 44 22.57 -7.58 0.60
CA SER A 44 23.21 -8.72 -0.07
C SER A 44 22.49 -10.06 0.15
N ASP A 45 21.81 -10.22 1.28
CA ASP A 45 20.99 -11.40 1.60
C ASP A 45 19.62 -11.44 0.90
N ARG A 46 19.19 -10.34 0.26
CA ARG A 46 17.93 -10.27 -0.48
C ARG A 46 18.15 -10.71 -1.93
N ARG A 47 17.20 -11.47 -2.48
CA ARG A 47 17.13 -11.72 -3.94
C ARG A 47 16.94 -10.40 -4.67
N THR A 48 17.46 -10.28 -5.89
CA THR A 48 17.44 -9.02 -6.68
C THR A 48 16.06 -8.38 -6.78
N ALA A 49 14.99 -9.17 -7.00
CA ALA A 49 13.62 -8.66 -7.09
C ALA A 49 13.07 -8.09 -5.76
N LEU A 50 13.73 -8.37 -4.63
CA LEU A 50 13.38 -7.93 -3.28
C LEU A 50 14.34 -6.86 -2.74
N VAL A 51 15.32 -6.45 -3.54
CA VAL A 51 16.21 -5.33 -3.22
C VAL A 51 15.45 -4.04 -3.56
N PRO A 52 15.24 -3.13 -2.61
CA PRO A 52 14.58 -1.86 -2.88
C PRO A 52 15.45 -0.98 -3.77
N ASP A 53 14.80 -0.22 -4.64
CA ASP A 53 15.48 0.72 -5.52
C ASP A 53 16.01 1.95 -4.75
N ALA A 54 16.59 2.92 -5.46
CA ALA A 54 16.95 4.20 -4.89
C ALA A 54 15.77 4.92 -4.27
N ILE A 55 15.94 5.38 -3.02
CA ILE A 55 15.00 6.30 -2.39
C ILE A 55 15.03 7.61 -3.19
N PRO A 56 13.91 8.04 -3.79
CA PRO A 56 13.84 9.33 -4.46
C PRO A 56 13.95 10.50 -3.48
N PRO A 57 14.33 11.71 -3.93
CA PRO A 57 14.28 12.91 -3.10
C PRO A 57 12.88 13.14 -2.50
N GLY A 58 12.82 13.51 -1.23
CA GLY A 58 11.56 13.78 -0.50
C GLY A 58 10.84 12.54 0.02
N VAL A 59 11.15 11.35 -0.50
CA VAL A 59 10.55 10.09 -0.03
C VAL A 59 11.29 9.60 1.22
N HIS A 60 10.52 9.11 2.18
CA HIS A 60 11.00 8.52 3.43
C HIS A 60 10.67 7.03 3.46
N VAL A 61 11.66 6.19 3.73
CA VAL A 61 11.50 4.73 3.74
C VAL A 61 11.99 4.15 5.06
N ARG A 62 11.21 3.25 5.66
CA ARG A 62 11.64 2.42 6.80
C ARG A 62 11.76 0.98 6.35
N TYR A 63 12.98 0.49 6.29
CA TYR A 63 13.28 -0.85 5.83
C TYR A 63 12.95 -1.90 6.91
N ALA A 64 12.40 -3.03 6.47
CA ALA A 64 12.14 -4.18 7.33
C ALA A 64 13.36 -5.11 7.37
N LYS A 65 13.36 -6.02 8.33
CA LYS A 65 14.37 -7.07 8.39
C LYS A 65 14.26 -8.00 7.18
N THR A 66 15.39 -8.50 6.68
CA THR A 66 15.43 -9.36 5.49
C THR A 66 14.58 -10.62 5.61
N ASP A 67 14.57 -11.25 6.78
CA ASP A 67 13.76 -12.44 7.05
C ASP A 67 12.25 -12.14 6.95
N GLN A 68 11.83 -10.96 7.43
CA GLN A 68 10.46 -10.49 7.30
C GLN A 68 10.08 -10.26 5.84
N VAL A 69 10.93 -9.55 5.08
CA VAL A 69 10.69 -9.29 3.65
C VAL A 69 10.58 -10.59 2.86
N ILE A 70 11.47 -11.55 3.08
CA ILE A 70 11.44 -12.85 2.40
C ILE A 70 10.17 -13.63 2.75
N ARG A 71 9.77 -13.62 4.03
CA ARG A 71 8.58 -14.33 4.51
C ARG A 71 7.29 -13.75 3.90
N CYS A 72 7.13 -12.43 3.91
CA CYS A 72 5.97 -11.77 3.30
C CYS A 72 5.92 -11.96 1.79
N ALA A 73 7.06 -11.81 1.09
CA ALA A 73 7.14 -12.01 -0.35
C ALA A 73 6.76 -13.45 -0.74
N ARG A 74 7.24 -14.44 0.02
CA ARG A 74 6.90 -15.84 -0.20
C ARG A 74 5.41 -16.08 0.00
N ARG A 75 4.83 -15.59 1.10
CA ARG A 75 3.39 -15.75 1.38
C ARG A 75 2.51 -15.14 0.30
N LEU A 76 2.87 -13.95 -0.18
CA LEU A 76 2.16 -13.29 -1.28
C LEU A 76 2.30 -14.07 -2.59
N ALA A 77 3.48 -14.61 -2.89
CA ALA A 77 3.67 -15.41 -4.09
C ALA A 77 2.91 -16.74 -4.03
N GLU A 78 2.92 -17.42 -2.88
CA GLU A 78 2.18 -18.67 -2.64
C GLU A 78 0.67 -18.43 -2.78
N SER A 79 0.13 -17.39 -2.15
CA SER A 79 -1.31 -17.08 -2.22
C SER A 79 -1.79 -16.77 -3.64
N LEU A 80 -0.96 -16.12 -4.45
CA LEU A 80 -1.26 -15.86 -5.85
C LEU A 80 -1.18 -17.12 -6.73
N VAL A 81 -0.22 -18.03 -6.46
CA VAL A 81 -0.07 -19.30 -7.20
C VAL A 81 -1.23 -20.25 -6.90
N ASP A 82 -1.68 -20.29 -5.65
CA ASP A 82 -2.81 -21.12 -5.23
C ASP A 82 -4.18 -20.52 -5.62
N ASP A 83 -4.19 -19.35 -6.29
CA ASP A 83 -5.40 -18.60 -6.63
C ASP A 83 -6.29 -18.34 -5.38
N GLU A 84 -5.64 -18.07 -4.24
CA GLU A 84 -6.26 -17.79 -2.95
C GLU A 84 -5.49 -16.67 -2.22
N LEU A 85 -5.56 -15.45 -2.76
CA LEU A 85 -4.99 -14.22 -2.21
C LEU A 85 -5.58 -13.94 -0.83
N ASP A 86 -4.81 -14.29 0.19
CA ASP A 86 -5.23 -14.17 1.57
C ASP A 86 -5.01 -12.74 2.10
N ILE A 87 -6.10 -12.04 2.46
CA ILE A 87 -6.09 -10.71 3.09
C ILE A 87 -6.73 -10.81 4.48
N TYR A 88 -5.89 -11.05 5.50
CA TYR A 88 -6.27 -11.46 6.86
C TYR A 88 -5.99 -10.40 7.93
N ALA A 89 -5.63 -9.17 7.55
CA ALA A 89 -5.56 -8.10 8.53
C ALA A 89 -6.97 -7.79 9.08
N ASP A 90 -7.07 -7.43 10.37
CA ASP A 90 -8.34 -7.05 11.00
C ASP A 90 -8.96 -5.80 10.34
N THR A 91 -8.13 -4.98 9.71
CA THR A 91 -8.54 -3.83 8.94
C THR A 91 -7.63 -3.67 7.74
N VAL A 92 -8.23 -3.45 6.57
CA VAL A 92 -7.52 -3.26 5.30
C VAL A 92 -7.85 -1.90 4.75
N LEU A 93 -6.81 -1.14 4.42
CA LEU A 93 -6.88 0.14 3.73
C LEU A 93 -6.78 -0.11 2.23
N VAL A 94 -7.90 -0.02 1.53
CA VAL A 94 -7.94 0.00 0.06
C VAL A 94 -7.77 1.44 -0.39
N GLN A 95 -6.59 1.75 -0.90
CA GLN A 95 -6.27 3.08 -1.40
C GLN A 95 -7.02 3.37 -2.71
N PRO A 96 -7.10 4.65 -3.13
CA PRO A 96 -7.97 5.03 -4.23
C PRO A 96 -7.66 4.39 -5.57
N GLY A 97 -6.40 4.09 -5.87
CA GLY A 97 -6.03 3.41 -7.12
C GLY A 97 -6.67 2.02 -7.19
N ALA A 98 -6.46 1.22 -6.14
CA ALA A 98 -7.10 -0.10 -6.04
C ALA A 98 -8.63 0.02 -6.02
N TRP A 99 -9.19 0.92 -5.22
CA TRP A 99 -10.65 1.08 -5.12
C TRP A 99 -11.27 1.43 -6.47
N ARG A 100 -10.65 2.33 -7.24
CA ARG A 100 -11.11 2.73 -8.56
C ARG A 100 -11.23 1.56 -9.53
N VAL A 101 -10.31 0.60 -9.42
CA VAL A 101 -10.25 -0.58 -10.29
C VAL A 101 -11.24 -1.66 -9.85
N VAL A 102 -11.39 -1.88 -8.54
CA VAL A 102 -12.21 -3.00 -8.02
C VAL A 102 -13.66 -2.63 -7.75
N GLN A 103 -13.98 -1.35 -7.58
CA GLN A 103 -15.35 -0.90 -7.30
C GLN A 103 -16.29 -1.33 -8.44
N GLY A 104 -17.40 -1.97 -8.08
CA GLY A 104 -18.41 -2.44 -9.04
C GLY A 104 -18.12 -3.78 -9.71
N LEU A 105 -16.91 -4.35 -9.56
CA LEU A 105 -16.64 -5.72 -10.02
C LEU A 105 -17.35 -6.76 -9.15
N ARG A 106 -17.39 -6.49 -7.84
CA ARG A 106 -18.08 -7.28 -6.82
C ARG A 106 -18.72 -6.35 -5.80
N PRO A 107 -19.75 -6.80 -5.06
CA PRO A 107 -20.26 -6.06 -3.92
C PRO A 107 -19.19 -6.03 -2.82
N ILE A 108 -18.41 -4.95 -2.78
CA ILE A 108 -17.43 -4.63 -1.74
C ILE A 108 -17.91 -3.33 -1.10
N GLY A 109 -17.87 -3.27 0.22
CA GLY A 109 -18.22 -2.06 0.98
C GLY A 109 -19.59 -2.18 1.64
N ASP A 110 -19.71 -3.12 2.57
CA ASP A 110 -20.89 -3.25 3.41
C ASP A 110 -21.06 -2.06 4.40
N ALA A 111 -22.06 -2.15 5.28
CA ALA A 111 -22.36 -1.09 6.25
C ALA A 111 -21.22 -0.82 7.26
N GLU A 112 -20.27 -1.75 7.41
CA GLU A 112 -19.11 -1.60 8.31
C GLU A 112 -17.92 -0.94 7.61
N SER A 113 -17.93 -0.89 6.28
CA SER A 113 -16.93 -0.19 5.48
C SER A 113 -16.98 1.33 5.72
N ARG A 114 -15.81 1.97 5.70
CA ARG A 114 -15.73 3.43 5.80
C ARG A 114 -15.01 3.99 4.59
N GLU A 115 -15.48 5.15 4.13
CA GLU A 115 -14.80 5.89 3.07
C GLU A 115 -13.49 6.48 3.60
N LEU A 116 -12.42 6.33 2.82
CA LEU A 116 -11.15 7.00 3.02
C LEU A 116 -11.01 8.04 1.91
N LYS A 117 -10.88 9.33 2.27
CA LYS A 117 -10.58 10.38 1.28
C LYS A 117 -9.11 10.73 1.36
N LEU A 118 -8.39 10.51 0.27
CA LEU A 118 -7.03 11.03 0.12
C LEU A 118 -7.08 12.43 -0.48
N LEU A 119 -6.32 13.32 0.15
CA LEU A 119 -6.14 14.68 -0.29
C LEU A 119 -4.96 14.74 -1.24
N THR A 120 -5.17 15.27 -2.43
CA THR A 120 -4.08 15.45 -3.40
C THR A 120 -3.28 16.68 -3.00
N PRO A 121 -1.95 16.57 -2.76
CA PRO A 121 -1.13 17.73 -2.46
C PRO A 121 -1.19 18.78 -3.57
N GLY A 122 -1.16 20.06 -3.20
CA GLY A 122 -1.14 21.18 -4.16
C GLY A 122 -2.51 21.61 -4.69
N VAL A 123 -3.60 20.92 -4.30
CA VAL A 123 -4.98 21.30 -4.65
C VAL A 123 -5.56 22.21 -3.57
N SER A 124 -6.30 23.26 -3.96
CA SER A 124 -6.94 24.17 -2.99
C SER A 124 -8.06 23.47 -2.19
N LEU A 125 -8.36 23.93 -0.97
CA LEU A 125 -9.42 23.36 -0.13
C LEU A 125 -10.80 23.30 -0.81
N GLU A 126 -11.06 24.21 -1.76
CA GLU A 126 -12.32 24.27 -2.52
C GLU A 126 -12.34 23.22 -3.65
N GLU A 127 -11.24 23.04 -4.37
CA GLU A 127 -11.09 21.98 -5.39
C GLU A 127 -11.01 20.58 -4.74
N MET A 128 -10.49 20.48 -3.52
CA MET A 128 -10.34 19.23 -2.77
C MET A 128 -11.67 18.50 -2.52
N THR A 129 -12.81 19.19 -2.50
CA THR A 129 -14.11 18.52 -2.35
C THR A 129 -14.60 17.83 -3.61
N GLU A 130 -14.18 18.29 -4.80
CA GLU A 130 -14.60 17.74 -6.09
C GLU A 130 -13.59 16.73 -6.66
N SER A 131 -12.31 16.85 -6.29
CA SER A 131 -11.22 16.00 -6.79
C SER A 131 -10.72 14.95 -5.81
N ALA A 132 -11.41 14.73 -4.68
CA ALA A 132 -10.98 13.78 -3.66
C ALA A 132 -10.85 12.36 -4.24
N LEU A 133 -9.69 11.76 -4.04
CA LEU A 133 -9.47 10.35 -4.39
C LEU A 133 -10.07 9.47 -3.30
N ILE A 134 -11.03 8.63 -3.68
CA ILE A 134 -11.81 7.82 -2.75
C ILE A 134 -11.20 6.42 -2.66
N GLY A 135 -10.82 6.03 -1.45
CA GLY A 135 -10.51 4.68 -1.02
C GLY A 135 -11.53 4.16 -0.01
N ARG A 136 -11.25 2.98 0.56
CA ARG A 136 -12.10 2.31 1.55
C ARG A 136 -11.28 1.71 2.69
N VAL A 137 -11.87 1.70 3.87
CA VAL A 137 -11.42 0.93 5.02
C VAL A 137 -12.36 -0.26 5.18
N LEU A 138 -11.85 -1.46 4.97
CA LEU A 138 -12.60 -2.71 5.08
C LEU A 138 -12.28 -3.41 6.40
N ARG A 139 -13.31 -3.99 7.04
CA ARG A 139 -13.19 -4.77 8.29
C ARG A 139 -13.84 -6.15 8.17
N SER A 140 -14.96 -6.21 7.47
CA SER A 140 -15.70 -7.43 7.20
C SER A 140 -14.86 -8.44 6.39
N GLU A 141 -14.86 -9.70 6.82
CA GLU A 141 -14.21 -10.80 6.10
C GLU A 141 -14.79 -11.00 4.69
N ALA A 142 -16.10 -10.77 4.53
CA ALA A 142 -16.77 -10.89 3.24
C ALA A 142 -16.23 -9.85 2.24
N ASP A 143 -16.07 -8.60 2.68
CA ASP A 143 -15.51 -7.52 1.87
C ASP A 143 -14.04 -7.78 1.52
N LYS A 144 -13.23 -8.26 2.47
CA LYS A 144 -11.82 -8.61 2.23
C LYS A 144 -11.68 -9.77 1.24
N THR A 145 -12.53 -10.80 1.36
CA THR A 145 -12.58 -11.91 0.41
C THR A 145 -13.00 -11.43 -0.98
N ALA A 146 -14.02 -10.58 -1.08
CA ALA A 146 -14.47 -10.03 -2.35
C ALA A 146 -13.42 -9.12 -3.00
N LEU A 147 -12.66 -8.35 -2.21
CA LEU A 147 -11.50 -7.59 -2.67
C LEU A 147 -10.43 -8.52 -3.27
N ALA A 148 -10.01 -9.55 -2.52
CA ALA A 148 -9.02 -10.52 -2.96
C ALA A 148 -9.40 -11.16 -4.30
N GLN A 149 -10.62 -11.72 -4.38
CA GLN A 149 -11.15 -12.34 -5.60
C GLN A 149 -11.21 -11.38 -6.79
N SER A 150 -11.47 -10.09 -6.54
CA SER A 150 -11.49 -9.08 -7.61
C SER A 150 -10.09 -8.84 -8.15
N ILE A 151 -9.09 -8.68 -7.28
CA ILE A 151 -7.70 -8.45 -7.68
C ILE A 151 -7.14 -9.66 -8.44
N GLU A 152 -7.40 -10.87 -7.96
CA GLU A 152 -6.98 -12.10 -8.63
C GLU A 152 -7.57 -12.24 -10.03
N SER A 153 -8.88 -11.96 -10.17
CA SER A 153 -9.55 -12.03 -11.47
C SER A 153 -8.87 -11.08 -12.47
N LEU A 154 -8.57 -9.85 -12.04
CA LEU A 154 -7.90 -8.86 -12.87
C LEU A 154 -6.46 -9.26 -13.21
N LEU A 155 -5.70 -9.75 -12.24
CA LEU A 155 -4.33 -10.21 -12.47
C LEU A 155 -4.29 -11.41 -13.42
N ARG A 156 -5.21 -12.36 -13.27
CA ARG A 156 -5.32 -13.54 -14.14
C ARG A 156 -5.69 -13.16 -15.57
N GLU A 157 -6.63 -12.23 -15.74
CA GLU A 157 -7.03 -11.71 -17.05
C GLU A 157 -5.88 -10.96 -17.75
N ALA A 158 -5.02 -10.26 -16.99
CA ALA A 158 -3.84 -9.59 -17.52
C ALA A 158 -2.68 -10.55 -17.86
N GLY A 159 -2.77 -11.82 -17.48
CA GLY A 159 -1.77 -12.84 -17.76
C GLY A 159 -0.69 -12.97 -16.68
N PRO A 160 0.52 -13.45 -17.04
CA PRO A 160 1.58 -13.68 -16.06
C PRO A 160 1.92 -12.42 -15.27
N TYR A 161 2.23 -12.57 -13.99
CA TYR A 161 2.62 -11.48 -13.10
C TYR A 161 3.94 -11.78 -12.37
N GLN A 162 4.53 -10.75 -11.78
CA GLN A 162 5.74 -10.84 -10.95
C GLN A 162 5.55 -10.11 -9.63
N VAL A 163 6.12 -10.65 -8.54
CA VAL A 163 6.22 -10.00 -7.24
C VAL A 163 7.60 -9.35 -7.13
N ARG A 164 7.65 -8.05 -6.85
CA ARG A 164 8.89 -7.28 -6.71
C ARG A 164 8.76 -6.11 -5.75
N THR A 165 9.85 -5.46 -5.39
CA THR A 165 9.83 -4.16 -4.71
C THR A 165 9.34 -3.04 -5.64
N LEU A 166 8.95 -1.91 -5.04
CA LEU A 166 8.70 -0.65 -5.74
C LEU A 166 9.99 -0.17 -6.44
N THR A 167 9.85 0.33 -7.66
CA THR A 167 10.90 1.12 -8.32
C THR A 167 10.91 2.55 -7.76
N ALA A 168 12.01 3.29 -8.00
CA ALA A 168 12.11 4.69 -7.56
C ALA A 168 10.94 5.56 -8.09
N ALA A 169 10.55 5.38 -9.36
CA ALA A 169 9.44 6.13 -9.95
C ALA A 169 8.09 5.79 -9.29
N GLU A 170 7.85 4.52 -8.97
CA GLU A 170 6.63 4.08 -8.29
C GLU A 170 6.60 4.57 -6.83
N MET A 171 7.75 4.60 -6.14
CA MET A 171 7.85 5.20 -4.81
C MET A 171 7.46 6.67 -4.83
N THR A 172 8.01 7.46 -5.78
CA THR A 172 7.64 8.87 -5.93
C THR A 172 6.14 9.03 -6.17
N LYS A 173 5.60 8.29 -7.14
CA LYS A 173 4.17 8.37 -7.48
C LYS A 173 3.30 8.02 -6.27
N TRP A 174 3.58 6.92 -5.59
CA TRP A 174 2.76 6.50 -4.46
C TRP A 174 2.86 7.47 -3.28
N TRP A 175 4.07 7.95 -2.98
CA TRP A 175 4.33 8.90 -1.91
C TRP A 175 3.62 10.24 -2.10
N GLN A 176 3.44 10.71 -3.34
CA GLN A 176 2.66 11.91 -3.63
C GLN A 176 1.21 11.82 -3.14
N TYR A 177 0.62 10.62 -3.06
CA TYR A 177 -0.77 10.45 -2.62
C TYR A 177 -0.89 10.09 -1.14
N THR A 178 0.04 9.29 -0.63
CA THR A 178 -0.01 8.87 0.78
C THR A 178 0.56 9.94 1.70
N GLY A 179 1.53 10.74 1.24
CA GLY A 179 2.27 11.72 2.04
C GLY A 179 2.98 11.10 3.26
N ALA A 180 3.04 9.77 3.30
CA ALA A 180 3.42 8.99 4.46
C ALA A 180 4.75 8.28 4.17
N GLU A 181 5.44 7.91 5.25
CA GLU A 181 6.59 7.01 5.16
C GLU A 181 6.21 5.69 4.49
N ILE A 182 7.03 5.21 3.56
CA ILE A 182 6.91 3.86 3.00
C ILE A 182 7.56 2.89 3.99
N ALA A 183 6.73 2.19 4.75
CA ALA A 183 7.16 1.18 5.70
C ALA A 183 7.17 -0.21 5.05
N GLU A 184 8.34 -0.79 4.85
CA GLU A 184 8.46 -2.20 4.42
C GLU A 184 7.88 -3.16 5.46
N PRO A 185 7.41 -4.35 5.05
CA PRO A 185 7.43 -4.89 3.68
C PRO A 185 6.35 -4.30 2.77
N VAL A 186 6.76 -3.87 1.57
CA VAL A 186 5.85 -3.42 0.50
C VAL A 186 6.26 -4.07 -0.80
N PHE A 187 5.30 -4.65 -1.52
CA PHE A 187 5.54 -5.31 -2.80
C PHE A 187 4.59 -4.80 -3.87
N VAL A 188 5.06 -4.84 -5.11
CA VAL A 188 4.27 -4.66 -6.32
C VAL A 188 4.05 -6.02 -6.96
N VAL A 189 2.80 -6.33 -7.26
CA VAL A 189 2.39 -7.42 -8.15
C VAL A 189 2.08 -6.80 -9.51
N ALA A 190 3.03 -6.93 -10.44
CA ALA A 190 2.93 -6.33 -11.76
C ALA A 190 2.65 -7.39 -12.82
N SER A 191 1.58 -7.20 -13.58
CA SER A 191 1.32 -7.96 -14.82
C SER A 191 2.40 -7.68 -15.88
N HIS A 192 2.80 -8.71 -16.63
CA HIS A 192 3.81 -8.58 -17.69
C HIS A 192 3.33 -7.70 -18.85
N SER A 193 2.02 -7.68 -19.12
CA SER A 193 1.40 -6.80 -20.10
C SER A 193 1.54 -5.32 -19.75
N GLY A 194 1.82 -5.01 -18.48
CA GLY A 194 1.77 -3.64 -18.00
C GLY A 194 0.34 -3.10 -17.85
N THR A 195 -0.66 -3.97 -17.66
CA THR A 195 -2.05 -3.54 -17.39
C THR A 195 -2.23 -3.12 -15.92
N TYR A 196 -1.84 -3.99 -14.98
CA TYR A 196 -1.93 -3.75 -13.53
C TYR A 196 -0.58 -3.77 -12.81
N ALA A 197 -0.46 -2.96 -11.77
CA ALA A 197 0.63 -2.86 -10.81
C ALA A 197 0.05 -2.60 -9.40
N PHE A 198 -0.43 -3.68 -8.77
CA PHE A 198 -1.00 -3.61 -7.42
C PHE A 198 0.09 -3.53 -6.36
N VAL A 199 -0.06 -2.63 -5.40
CA VAL A 199 0.81 -2.49 -4.22
C VAL A 199 0.17 -3.21 -3.05
N PHE A 200 0.98 -3.98 -2.32
CA PHE A 200 0.60 -4.66 -1.09
C PHE A 200 1.57 -4.26 0.02
N ALA A 201 1.09 -3.59 1.06
CA ALA A 201 1.88 -3.29 2.25
C ALA A 201 1.50 -4.22 3.40
N PHE A 202 2.52 -4.66 4.13
CA PHE A 202 2.41 -5.61 5.22
C PHE A 202 2.58 -4.92 6.57
N ASP A 203 1.81 -5.34 7.57
CA ASP A 203 1.94 -4.86 8.93
C ASP A 203 3.09 -5.60 9.67
N ALA A 204 3.26 -5.31 10.96
CA ALA A 204 4.28 -5.94 11.80
C ALA A 204 4.04 -7.44 12.03
N ASP A 205 2.81 -7.91 11.85
CA ASP A 205 2.39 -9.31 11.97
C ASP A 205 2.36 -10.02 10.61
N ASP A 206 3.00 -9.42 9.60
CA ASP A 206 3.10 -9.91 8.23
C ASP A 206 1.74 -10.06 7.54
N ARG A 207 0.78 -9.19 7.83
CA ARG A 207 -0.56 -9.20 7.22
C ARG A 207 -0.72 -8.08 6.21
N ILE A 208 -1.36 -8.38 5.07
CA ILE A 208 -1.69 -7.35 4.08
C ILE A 208 -2.69 -6.39 4.71
N HIS A 209 -2.27 -5.15 4.93
CA HIS A 209 -3.09 -4.12 5.58
C HIS A 209 -3.33 -2.90 4.68
N VAL A 210 -2.57 -2.75 3.60
CA VAL A 210 -2.82 -1.74 2.56
C VAL A 210 -2.77 -2.40 1.19
N VAL A 211 -3.72 -2.01 0.33
CA VAL A 211 -3.73 -2.37 -1.08
C VAL A 211 -3.93 -1.11 -1.92
N ASP A 212 -3.14 -0.95 -2.98
CA ASP A 212 -3.29 0.14 -3.96
C ASP A 212 -3.07 -0.37 -5.39
N GLU A 213 -3.38 0.44 -6.40
CA GLU A 213 -3.08 0.17 -7.82
C GLU A 213 -2.48 1.42 -8.45
N LEU A 214 -1.20 1.35 -8.80
CA LEU A 214 -0.40 2.53 -9.14
C LEU A 214 -0.78 3.17 -10.47
N ARG A 215 -1.37 2.41 -11.40
CA ARG A 215 -1.72 2.92 -12.73
C ARG A 215 -3.07 3.63 -12.75
N ALA A 216 -3.93 3.33 -11.79
CA ALA A 216 -5.21 3.96 -11.60
C ALA A 216 -5.13 5.28 -10.84
N LEU A 217 -3.99 5.56 -10.19
CA LEU A 217 -3.68 6.87 -9.63
C LEU A 217 -3.36 7.85 -10.77
N PRO A 218 -3.83 9.11 -10.68
CA PRO A 218 -3.47 10.13 -11.67
C PRO A 218 -1.96 10.35 -11.72
N ASP A 219 -1.50 11.02 -12.77
CA ASP A 219 -0.17 11.61 -12.76
C ASP A 219 -0.33 13.06 -12.27
N LEU A 220 0.58 13.52 -11.42
CA LEU A 220 0.65 14.91 -10.99
C LEU A 220 1.76 15.59 -11.79
N ASP A 221 1.39 16.59 -12.56
CA ASP A 221 2.30 17.44 -13.34
C ASP A 221 3.17 18.35 -12.46
#